data_AF-A0A9N7MZR8-F1
#
_entry.id   AF-A0A9N7MZR8-F1
#
_cell.length_a   1.000
_cell.length_b   1.000
_cell.length_c   1.000
_cell.angle_alpha   90.00
_cell.angle_beta   90.00
_cell.angle_gamma   90.00
#
_symmetry.space_group_name_H-M   'P 1'
#
loop_
_entity.id
_entity.type
_entity.pdbx_description
1 polymer ?
#
loop_
_entity_poly.entity_id
_entity_poly.type
_entity_poly.pdbx_seq_one_letter_code
_entity_poly.pdbx_strand_id
1 'polypeptide(L)'
;MRPQPRRKKWSEAEERSLIEKYGEMSRDGTLSKMKTREKKYKPIAAHVNAGHHARDPSSYPWQWTWKDVSTKIQNMRHQYSLVKQKIKKPGDSEEFDWPDGTTHWSNFILYKDVFGDVPLVFPSEPEPYNNELLVGSDFVDLEFDYEEDYNKDKNDEFIEEPNQTRKRKKGWGFVSAQLGRLTELEAQLERREAERENERQRRENVMEREKERRRREREEMERESEEREMMRREEVLVREREWEERMERKREEWKKRMDEMLSRHRAEMGQMQARMLHEQQTLVGQFIGLVSQWAGGLTDHHTPDPRAPVYLSQMMVHGDARVEGDNQEDQFIVDG
;
A
#
# COMPACT_ATOMS: atom_id res chain seq x y z
N MET A 1 3.96 -27.01 -21.80
CA MET A 1 3.81 -25.81 -20.95
C MET A 1 4.50 -26.07 -19.63
N ARG A 2 5.48 -25.24 -19.23
CA ARG A 2 6.04 -25.33 -17.87
C ARG A 2 5.02 -24.73 -16.91
N PRO A 3 4.66 -25.39 -15.79
CA PRO A 3 3.74 -24.83 -14.82
C PRO A 3 4.30 -23.49 -14.31
N GLN A 4 3.43 -22.48 -14.25
CA GLN A 4 3.78 -21.19 -13.66
C GLN A 4 4.34 -21.42 -12.25
N PRO A 5 5.48 -20.81 -11.88
CA PRO A 5 6.06 -20.99 -10.57
C PRO A 5 5.05 -20.55 -9.51
N ARG A 6 4.71 -21.46 -8.60
CA ARG A 6 3.80 -21.17 -7.49
C ARG A 6 4.38 -20.00 -6.70
N ARG A 7 3.60 -18.92 -6.53
CA ARG A 7 3.98 -17.79 -5.66
C ARG A 7 4.29 -18.35 -4.27
N LYS A 8 5.44 -17.96 -3.70
CA LYS A 8 5.81 -18.30 -2.33
C LYS A 8 4.71 -17.81 -1.38
N LYS A 9 4.26 -18.68 -0.47
CA LYS A 9 3.28 -18.35 0.56
C LYS A 9 3.77 -18.91 1.88
N TRP A 10 3.67 -18.10 2.92
CA TRP A 10 3.89 -18.52 4.30
C TRP A 10 2.69 -19.37 4.73
N SER A 11 2.96 -20.55 5.26
CA SER A 11 1.95 -21.34 5.97
C SER A 11 1.81 -20.85 7.40
N GLU A 12 0.65 -21.11 8.01
CA GLU A 12 0.37 -20.75 9.41
C GLU A 12 1.39 -21.36 10.39
N ALA A 13 1.83 -22.59 10.14
CA ALA A 13 2.84 -23.28 10.96
C ALA A 13 4.22 -22.62 10.86
N GLU A 14 4.63 -22.19 9.66
CA GLU A 14 5.88 -21.44 9.47
C GLU A 14 5.81 -20.04 10.11
N GLU A 15 4.66 -19.36 9.98
CA GLU A 15 4.42 -18.06 10.62
C GLU A 15 4.53 -18.15 12.14
N ARG A 16 3.93 -19.20 12.73
CA ARG A 16 4.01 -19.46 14.17
C ARG A 16 5.45 -19.65 14.64
N SER A 17 6.23 -20.51 13.97
CA SER A 17 7.64 -20.72 14.33
C SER A 17 8.49 -19.46 14.15
N LEU A 18 8.19 -18.65 13.14
CA LEU A 18 8.86 -17.39 12.89
C LEU A 18 8.61 -16.39 14.02
N ILE A 19 7.36 -16.17 14.41
CA ILE A 19 7.01 -15.18 15.43
C ILE A 19 7.46 -15.62 16.82
N GLU A 20 7.37 -16.91 17.13
CA GLU A 20 7.84 -17.48 18.39
C GLU A 20 9.34 -17.27 18.55
N LYS A 21 10.15 -17.61 17.52
CA LYS A 21 11.60 -17.43 17.58
C LYS A 21 12.00 -15.96 17.62
N TYR A 22 11.32 -15.10 16.88
CA TYR A 22 11.53 -13.65 16.95
C TYR A 22 11.21 -13.11 18.35
N GLY A 23 10.09 -13.54 18.94
CA GLY A 23 9.66 -13.17 20.28
C GLY A 23 10.65 -13.58 21.36
N GLU A 24 11.15 -14.81 21.32
CA GLU A 24 12.22 -15.30 22.21
C GLU A 24 13.46 -14.38 22.13
N MET A 25 13.98 -14.14 20.92
CA MET A 25 15.16 -13.30 20.73
C MET A 25 14.93 -11.82 21.10
N SER A 26 13.68 -11.35 21.00
CA SER A 26 13.28 -9.99 21.39
C SER A 26 13.25 -9.85 22.91
N ARG A 27 12.64 -10.81 23.61
CA ARG A 27 12.51 -10.82 25.08
C ARG A 27 13.86 -10.95 25.77
N ASP A 28 14.75 -11.77 25.23
CA ASP A 28 16.08 -11.99 25.79
C ASP A 28 17.06 -10.84 25.46
N GLY A 29 16.59 -9.81 24.73
CA GLY A 29 17.39 -8.66 24.31
C GLY A 29 18.46 -9.00 23.26
N THR A 30 18.46 -10.22 22.74
CA THR A 30 19.43 -10.70 21.74
C THR A 30 19.34 -9.86 20.45
N LEU A 31 18.13 -9.52 20.01
CA LEU A 31 17.93 -8.67 18.84
C LEU A 31 18.48 -7.25 19.02
N SER A 32 18.40 -6.69 20.22
CA SER A 32 18.88 -5.33 20.52
C SER A 32 20.41 -5.24 20.53
N LYS A 33 21.10 -6.33 20.87
CA LYS A 33 22.57 -6.41 20.88
C LYS A 33 23.18 -6.54 19.47
N MET A 34 22.40 -7.00 18.49
CA MET A 34 22.89 -7.22 17.13
C MET A 34 22.81 -5.94 16.30
N LYS A 35 23.93 -5.53 15.69
CA LYS A 35 24.00 -4.30 14.88
C LYS A 35 23.27 -4.43 13.53
N THR A 36 23.50 -5.51 12.79
CA THR A 36 22.99 -5.64 11.41
C THR A 36 21.70 -6.45 11.31
N ARG A 37 20.84 -6.10 10.35
CA ARG A 37 19.59 -6.83 10.05
C ARG A 37 19.85 -8.29 9.68
N GLU A 38 20.88 -8.57 8.90
CA GLU A 38 21.24 -9.96 8.58
C GLU A 38 21.52 -10.76 9.86
N LYS A 39 22.34 -10.22 10.78
CA LYS A 39 22.64 -10.89 12.05
C LYS A 39 21.37 -11.13 12.89
N LYS A 40 20.41 -10.19 12.88
CA LYS A 40 19.12 -10.32 13.57
C LYS A 40 18.24 -11.43 12.98
N TYR A 41 18.06 -11.46 11.66
CA TYR A 41 17.02 -12.28 11.02
C TYR A 41 17.50 -13.61 10.44
N LYS A 42 18.81 -13.76 10.17
CA LYS A 42 19.41 -15.02 9.72
C LYS A 42 19.22 -16.20 10.67
N PRO A 43 19.43 -16.09 11.99
CA PRO A 43 19.17 -17.20 12.92
C PRO A 43 17.67 -17.58 12.96
N ILE A 44 16.76 -16.62 12.80
CA ILE A 44 15.31 -16.87 12.75
C ILE A 44 14.96 -17.65 11.47
N ALA A 45 15.48 -17.23 10.31
CA ALA A 45 15.28 -17.93 9.05
C ALA A 45 15.82 -19.37 9.10
N ALA A 46 17.01 -19.55 9.68
CA ALA A 46 17.59 -20.88 9.87
C ALA A 46 16.69 -21.77 10.76
N HIS A 47 16.13 -21.23 11.84
CA HIS A 47 15.23 -21.94 12.73
C HIS A 47 13.95 -22.40 12.01
N VAL A 48 13.28 -21.50 11.27
CA VAL A 48 12.08 -21.83 10.51
C VAL A 48 12.37 -22.91 9.45
N ASN A 49 13.44 -22.73 8.68
CA ASN A 49 13.81 -23.70 7.64
C ASN A 49 14.15 -25.07 8.24
N ALA A 50 14.83 -25.12 9.40
CA ALA A 50 15.14 -26.36 10.09
C ALA A 50 13.90 -27.07 10.65
N GLY A 51 12.89 -26.31 11.06
CA GLY A 51 11.61 -26.83 11.58
C GLY A 51 10.67 -27.37 10.50
N HIS A 52 10.74 -26.82 9.29
CA HIS A 52 9.76 -27.05 8.22
C HIS A 52 10.40 -27.62 6.96
N HIS A 53 11.07 -26.79 6.17
CA HIS A 53 11.66 -27.19 4.89
C HIS A 53 12.64 -28.36 5.00
N ALA A 54 13.51 -28.37 6.01
CA ALA A 54 14.51 -29.42 6.18
C ALA A 54 13.91 -30.77 6.60
N ARG A 55 12.73 -30.76 7.26
CA ARG A 55 12.04 -31.98 7.72
C ARG A 55 11.13 -32.55 6.65
N ASP A 56 10.38 -31.67 5.98
CA ASP A 56 9.46 -32.06 4.93
C ASP A 56 9.49 -31.03 3.78
N PRO A 57 10.43 -31.18 2.84
CA PRO A 57 10.50 -30.33 1.65
C PRO A 57 9.27 -30.45 0.75
N SER A 58 8.46 -31.52 0.88
CA SER A 58 7.30 -31.74 0.02
C SER A 58 6.10 -30.88 0.46
N SER A 59 5.86 -30.80 1.77
CA SER A 59 4.84 -29.91 2.36
C SER A 59 5.32 -28.46 2.47
N TYR A 60 6.62 -28.26 2.71
CA TYR A 60 7.26 -26.95 2.85
C TYR A 60 8.34 -26.75 1.78
N PRO A 61 7.96 -26.50 0.51
CA PRO A 61 8.90 -26.47 -0.61
C PRO A 61 9.84 -25.26 -0.62
N TRP A 62 9.59 -24.26 0.23
CA TRP A 62 10.31 -23.00 0.20
C TRP A 62 11.33 -22.90 1.32
N GLN A 63 12.56 -22.55 0.97
CA GLN A 63 13.54 -22.04 1.93
C GLN A 63 13.39 -20.53 2.05
N TRP A 64 13.22 -20.07 3.27
CA TRP A 64 13.07 -18.66 3.59
C TRP A 64 14.43 -18.03 3.88
N THR A 65 14.70 -16.89 3.25
CA THR A 65 15.91 -16.12 3.51
C THR A 65 15.70 -15.17 4.70
N TRP A 66 16.80 -14.65 5.25
CA TRP A 66 16.72 -13.62 6.29
C TRP A 66 15.99 -12.36 5.82
N LYS A 67 16.03 -12.05 4.51
CA LYS A 67 15.29 -10.94 3.91
C LYS A 67 13.79 -11.20 3.97
N ASP A 68 13.36 -12.38 3.51
CA ASP A 68 11.95 -12.81 3.53
C ASP A 68 11.38 -12.75 4.96
N VAL A 69 12.13 -13.26 5.94
CA VAL A 69 11.75 -13.21 7.36
C VAL A 69 11.63 -11.77 7.86
N SER A 70 12.59 -10.91 7.53
CA SER A 70 12.54 -9.50 7.96
C SER A 70 11.32 -8.76 7.41
N THR A 71 11.01 -8.96 6.13
CA THR A 71 9.82 -8.39 5.48
C THR A 71 8.55 -8.98 6.07
N LYS A 72 8.51 -10.29 6.33
CA LYS A 72 7.35 -10.95 6.94
C LYS A 72 7.06 -10.41 8.33
N ILE A 73 8.06 -10.20 9.17
CA ILE A 73 7.91 -9.62 10.52
C ILE A 73 7.38 -8.19 10.45
N GLN A 74 7.89 -7.36 9.55
CA GLN A 74 7.37 -5.99 9.34
C GLN A 74 5.90 -6.00 8.91
N ASN A 75 5.56 -6.86 7.93
CA ASN A 75 4.19 -7.01 7.47
C ASN A 75 3.28 -7.53 8.59
N MET A 76 3.77 -8.48 9.40
CA MET A 76 3.01 -9.01 10.54
C MET A 76 2.72 -7.93 11.58
N ARG A 77 3.72 -7.10 11.93
CA ARG A 77 3.55 -5.96 12.85
C ARG A 77 2.52 -4.97 12.32
N HIS A 78 2.58 -4.63 11.02
CA HIS A 78 1.62 -3.73 10.39
C HIS A 78 0.20 -4.30 10.41
N GLN A 79 0.02 -5.58 10.02
CA GLN A 79 -1.27 -6.26 10.04
C GLN A 79 -1.83 -6.36 11.47
N TYR A 80 -0.98 -6.63 12.46
CA TYR A 80 -1.38 -6.66 13.86
C TYR A 80 -2.00 -5.33 14.28
N SER A 81 -1.37 -4.20 13.97
CA SER A 81 -1.92 -2.87 14.30
C SER A 81 -3.28 -2.61 13.65
N LEU A 82 -3.48 -3.04 12.40
CA LEU A 82 -4.77 -2.91 11.71
C LEU A 82 -5.87 -3.79 12.33
N VAL A 83 -5.54 -5.04 12.67
CA VAL A 83 -6.51 -5.94 13.34
C VAL A 83 -6.84 -5.42 14.74
N LYS A 84 -5.84 -4.93 15.48
CA LYS A 84 -6.03 -4.33 16.81
C LYS A 84 -7.01 -3.15 16.77
N GLN A 85 -6.98 -2.31 15.73
CA GLN A 85 -7.94 -1.22 15.58
C GLN A 85 -9.37 -1.71 15.32
N LYS A 86 -9.54 -2.82 14.58
CA LYS A 86 -10.86 -3.38 14.27
C LYS A 86 -11.57 -3.98 15.48
N ILE A 87 -10.80 -4.54 16.41
CA ILE A 87 -11.32 -5.13 17.65
C ILE A 87 -11.45 -4.13 18.80
N LYS A 88 -11.20 -2.84 18.54
CA LYS A 88 -11.40 -1.78 19.54
C LYS A 88 -12.90 -1.63 19.78
N LYS A 89 -13.35 -1.72 21.03
CA LYS A 89 -14.76 -1.56 21.37
C LYS A 89 -15.24 -0.14 21.01
N PRO A 90 -16.47 0.03 20.51
CA PRO A 90 -17.03 1.35 20.27
C PRO A 90 -17.24 2.07 21.61
N GLY A 91 -16.45 3.10 21.86
CA GLY A 91 -16.43 3.89 23.10
C GLY A 91 -15.03 4.44 23.39
N ASP A 92 -14.93 5.44 24.27
CA ASP A 92 -13.66 6.09 24.65
C ASP A 92 -12.80 5.24 25.61
N SER A 93 -13.11 3.95 25.73
CA SER A 93 -12.32 3.00 26.50
C SER A 93 -11.19 2.42 25.64
N GLU A 94 -9.97 2.38 26.15
CA GLU A 94 -8.86 1.57 25.62
C GLU A 94 -9.09 0.05 25.79
N GLU A 95 -10.34 -0.40 25.68
CA GLU A 95 -10.75 -1.79 25.87
C GLU A 95 -10.91 -2.47 24.50
N PHE A 96 -10.15 -3.55 24.30
CA PHE A 96 -10.13 -4.33 23.06
C PHE A 96 -10.78 -5.70 23.29
N ASP A 97 -11.55 -6.17 22.31
CA ASP A 97 -12.10 -7.53 22.30
C ASP A 97 -11.03 -8.52 21.81
N TRP A 98 -10.09 -8.85 22.71
CA TRP A 98 -8.97 -9.74 22.40
C TRP A 98 -9.38 -11.12 21.87
N PRO A 99 -10.44 -11.77 22.39
CA PRO A 99 -10.99 -12.99 21.79
C PRO A 99 -11.36 -12.83 20.30
N ASP A 100 -11.99 -11.71 19.91
CA ASP A 100 -12.35 -11.47 18.50
C ASP A 100 -11.12 -11.40 17.59
N GLY A 101 -9.97 -10.93 18.09
CA GLY A 101 -8.74 -10.88 17.29
C GLY A 101 -8.30 -12.24 16.71
N THR A 102 -8.63 -13.35 17.38
CA THR A 102 -8.34 -14.71 16.87
C THR A 102 -9.20 -15.13 15.70
N THR A 103 -10.39 -14.51 15.54
CA THR A 103 -11.28 -14.76 14.38
C THR A 103 -10.73 -14.08 13.13
N HIS A 104 -10.05 -12.94 13.26
CA HIS A 104 -9.42 -12.22 12.16
C HIS A 104 -8.06 -12.79 11.77
N TRP A 105 -7.29 -13.31 12.73
CA TRP A 105 -5.97 -13.90 12.47
C TRP A 105 -5.58 -14.95 13.50
N SER A 106 -5.32 -16.18 13.08
CA SER A 106 -5.17 -17.33 13.99
C SER A 106 -4.00 -17.21 14.98
N ASN A 107 -2.89 -16.58 14.59
CA ASN A 107 -1.74 -16.32 15.44
C ASN A 107 -1.82 -14.96 16.19
N PHE A 108 -2.99 -14.29 16.23
CA PHE A 108 -3.16 -12.93 16.75
C PHE A 108 -2.60 -12.72 18.16
N ILE A 109 -2.89 -13.65 19.08
CA ILE A 109 -2.41 -13.56 20.47
C ILE A 109 -0.87 -13.65 20.54
N LEU A 110 -0.25 -14.47 19.69
CA LEU A 110 1.22 -14.53 19.61
C LEU A 110 1.82 -13.21 19.11
N TYR A 111 1.16 -12.54 18.16
CA TYR A 111 1.61 -11.23 17.69
C TYR A 111 1.47 -10.17 18.79
N LYS A 112 0.38 -10.19 19.55
CA LYS A 112 0.18 -9.32 20.73
C LYS A 112 1.29 -9.49 21.76
N ASP A 113 1.62 -10.73 22.09
CA ASP A 113 2.64 -11.04 23.10
C ASP A 113 4.07 -10.65 22.67
N VAL A 114 4.30 -10.44 21.37
CA VAL A 114 5.63 -10.17 20.81
C VAL A 114 5.80 -8.71 20.37
N PHE A 115 4.78 -8.10 19.77
CA PHE A 115 4.82 -6.69 19.36
C PHE A 115 4.38 -5.73 20.47
N GLY A 116 3.66 -6.24 21.48
CA GLY A 116 3.24 -5.51 22.66
C GLY A 116 1.98 -4.68 22.46
N ASP A 117 1.45 -4.22 23.60
CA ASP A 117 0.45 -3.16 23.69
C ASP A 117 1.11 -1.91 24.26
N VAL A 118 1.94 -1.23 23.47
CA VAL A 118 2.39 0.11 23.83
C VAL A 118 1.16 1.03 23.80
N PRO A 119 0.80 1.73 24.89
CA PRO A 119 -0.29 2.69 24.88
C PRO A 119 -0.01 3.75 23.82
N LEU A 120 -0.99 4.02 22.96
CA LEU A 120 -0.91 5.17 22.05
C LEU A 120 -1.17 6.41 22.90
N VAL A 121 -0.09 7.04 23.40
CA VAL A 121 -0.20 8.36 24.02
C VAL A 121 -0.61 9.35 22.92
N PHE A 122 -1.90 9.59 22.77
CA PHE A 122 -2.41 10.72 22.02
C PHE A 122 -2.37 11.94 22.95
N PRO A 123 -1.66 13.03 22.59
CA PRO A 123 -1.85 14.29 23.30
C PRO A 123 -3.29 14.76 23.04
N SER A 124 -4.03 14.96 24.12
CA SER A 124 -5.38 15.50 24.10
C SER A 124 -5.36 16.98 23.72
N GLU A 125 -6.20 17.32 22.74
CA GLU A 125 -6.57 18.63 22.18
C GLU A 125 -5.76 19.21 21.00
N PRO A 126 -6.45 19.80 19.98
CA PRO A 126 -5.84 20.19 18.72
C PRO A 126 -5.48 21.68 18.72
N GLU A 127 -4.19 22.00 18.72
CA GLU A 127 -3.70 23.32 18.29
C GLU A 127 -3.55 23.34 16.76
N PRO A 128 -4.08 24.35 16.06
CA PRO A 128 -4.12 24.35 14.61
C PRO A 128 -2.80 24.89 14.02
N TYR A 129 -2.30 24.14 13.03
CA TYR A 129 -1.16 24.46 12.14
C TYR A 129 0.24 24.39 12.77
N ASN A 130 0.89 23.24 12.58
CA ASN A 130 2.12 23.18 11.79
C ASN A 130 2.25 21.81 11.14
N ASN A 131 2.30 21.81 9.81
CA ASN A 131 2.46 20.63 8.99
C ASN A 131 3.95 20.26 8.96
N GLU A 132 4.48 19.78 10.08
CA GLU A 132 5.77 19.10 10.14
C GLU A 132 5.92 18.37 11.48
N LEU A 133 6.43 17.14 11.42
CA LEU A 133 7.05 16.43 12.54
C LEU A 133 6.12 15.74 13.58
N LEU A 134 5.53 14.60 13.20
CA LEU A 134 5.40 13.46 14.13
C LEU A 134 5.36 12.10 13.41
N VAL A 135 6.34 11.87 12.53
CA VAL A 135 6.71 10.52 12.07
C VAL A 135 7.63 9.93 13.14
N GLY A 136 7.02 9.47 14.24
CA GLY A 136 7.71 8.92 15.39
C GLY A 136 8.08 7.44 15.21
N SER A 137 9.37 7.21 14.96
CA SER A 137 10.14 6.03 15.38
C SER A 137 9.91 4.70 14.63
N ASP A 138 10.46 4.62 13.40
CA ASP A 138 11.22 3.44 12.91
C ASP A 138 11.78 3.63 11.47
N PHE A 139 12.09 4.88 11.07
CA PHE A 139 12.96 5.13 9.92
C PHE A 139 14.42 4.99 10.35
N VAL A 140 14.85 3.75 10.61
CA VAL A 140 16.26 3.42 10.78
C VAL A 140 16.88 3.25 9.39
N ASP A 141 17.45 4.37 8.94
CA ASP A 141 18.88 4.47 8.69
C ASP A 141 19.43 3.70 7.48
N LEU A 142 19.50 4.41 6.35
CA LEU A 142 20.33 4.10 5.18
C LEU A 142 21.68 4.84 5.32
N GLU A 143 22.40 4.60 6.41
CA GLU A 143 23.78 5.04 6.54
C GLU A 143 24.71 3.83 6.27
N PHE A 144 25.45 3.94 5.18
CA PHE A 144 26.48 2.99 4.78
C PHE A 144 27.74 3.32 5.59
N ASP A 145 27.88 2.72 6.77
CA ASP A 145 29.07 2.90 7.60
C ASP A 145 30.27 2.12 7.03
N TYR A 146 31.21 2.88 6.48
CA TYR A 146 32.59 2.45 6.25
C TYR A 146 33.43 3.09 7.36
N GLU A 147 33.85 2.32 8.37
CA GLU A 147 34.87 2.78 9.32
C GLU A 147 36.18 2.01 9.14
N GLU A 148 37.24 2.79 8.92
CA GLU A 148 38.63 2.40 8.76
C GLU A 148 39.34 2.53 10.12
N ASP A 149 39.95 1.43 10.56
CA ASP A 149 40.62 1.30 11.85
C ASP A 149 42.03 1.90 11.79
N TYR A 150 42.28 3.00 12.51
CA TYR A 150 43.63 3.45 12.81
C TYR A 150 43.75 3.80 14.28
N ASN A 151 44.64 3.09 14.97
CA ASN A 151 45.16 3.53 16.24
C ASN A 151 46.67 3.34 16.32
N LYS A 152 47.31 4.40 16.86
CA LYS A 152 48.52 4.40 17.70
C LYS A 152 49.88 4.42 16.99
N ASP A 153 50.61 5.53 17.10
CA ASP A 153 51.51 5.72 18.25
C ASP A 153 51.99 7.17 18.43
N LYS A 154 52.09 7.60 19.69
CA LYS A 154 52.78 8.82 20.11
C LYS A 154 54.14 8.41 20.65
N ASN A 155 55.20 9.09 20.23
CA ASN A 155 56.43 9.22 21.00
C ASN A 155 56.91 10.67 20.94
N ASP A 156 56.95 11.31 22.11
CA ASP A 156 57.73 12.51 22.41
C ASP A 156 59.13 12.05 22.84
N GLU A 157 60.20 12.65 22.31
CA GLU A 157 61.42 12.87 23.09
C GLU A 157 62.24 14.04 22.53
N PHE A 158 62.67 14.91 23.44
CA PHE A 158 63.32 16.20 23.28
C PHE A 158 64.80 16.09 23.69
N ILE A 159 65.75 16.64 22.93
CA ILE A 159 67.10 17.01 23.43
C ILE A 159 67.62 18.28 22.72
N GLU A 160 68.14 19.23 23.52
CA GLU A 160 68.69 20.56 23.19
C GLU A 160 70.05 20.56 22.46
N GLU A 161 70.33 21.69 21.79
CA GLU A 161 71.64 22.10 21.27
C GLU A 161 72.71 22.28 22.36
N PRO A 162 74.01 22.34 21.97
CA PRO A 162 74.70 23.59 22.30
C PRO A 162 75.63 24.16 21.21
N ASN A 163 75.63 25.48 21.25
CA ASN A 163 76.40 26.49 20.53
C ASN A 163 77.91 26.43 20.84
N GLN A 164 78.79 26.58 19.85
CA GLN A 164 80.08 27.26 20.07
C GLN A 164 80.79 27.76 18.79
N THR A 165 81.51 28.85 19.02
CA THR A 165 82.01 29.86 18.09
C THR A 165 83.35 29.54 17.39
N ARG A 166 83.56 30.22 16.24
CA ARG A 166 84.79 30.88 15.72
C ARG A 166 85.75 30.16 14.74
N LYS A 167 85.82 30.78 13.53
CA LYS A 167 86.98 31.15 12.65
C LYS A 167 87.21 30.41 11.30
N ARG A 168 86.90 31.18 10.24
CA ARG A 168 87.60 31.45 8.96
C ARG A 168 87.95 30.29 7.99
N LYS A 169 87.19 30.29 6.89
CA LYS A 169 87.62 30.36 5.47
C LYS A 169 88.82 29.47 5.05
N LYS A 170 88.51 28.22 4.69
CA LYS A 170 89.07 27.42 3.57
C LYS A 170 88.37 26.05 3.63
N GLY A 171 87.32 25.87 2.83
CA GLY A 171 86.50 24.64 2.90
C GLY A 171 85.29 24.62 1.95
N TRP A 172 84.93 25.77 1.39
CA TRP A 172 83.76 25.91 0.50
C TRP A 172 83.76 24.99 -0.72
N GLY A 173 84.93 24.63 -1.29
CA GLY A 173 85.01 23.70 -2.44
C GLY A 173 84.71 22.23 -2.10
N PHE A 174 85.02 21.79 -0.88
CA PHE A 174 84.66 20.44 -0.42
C PHE A 174 83.17 20.37 -0.04
N VAL A 175 82.68 21.44 0.59
CA VAL A 175 81.26 21.59 0.95
C VAL A 175 80.39 21.71 -0.30
N SER A 176 80.81 22.44 -1.35
CA SER A 176 80.06 22.52 -2.62
C SER A 176 80.03 21.17 -3.36
N ALA A 177 81.12 20.40 -3.32
CA ALA A 177 81.16 19.06 -3.90
C ALA A 177 80.35 18.03 -3.08
N GLN A 178 80.15 18.25 -1.77
CA GLN A 178 79.22 17.45 -0.97
C GLN A 178 77.77 17.89 -1.19
N LEU A 179 77.50 19.19 -1.31
CA LEU A 179 76.17 19.71 -1.66
C LEU A 179 75.71 19.29 -3.05
N GLY A 180 76.61 19.29 -4.04
CA GLY A 180 76.32 18.79 -5.39
C GLY A 180 75.91 17.31 -5.40
N ARG A 181 76.58 16.50 -4.57
CA ARG A 181 76.22 15.07 -4.39
C ARG A 181 74.92 14.87 -3.62
N LEU A 182 74.61 15.76 -2.67
CA LEU A 182 73.33 15.78 -1.94
C LEU A 182 72.16 16.18 -2.86
N THR A 183 72.33 17.21 -3.68
CA THR A 183 71.33 17.63 -4.67
C THR A 183 71.11 16.56 -5.74
N GLU A 184 72.16 15.83 -6.13
CA GLU A 184 72.02 14.73 -7.08
C GLU A 184 71.34 13.49 -6.47
N LEU A 185 71.57 13.20 -5.18
CA LEU A 185 70.83 12.17 -4.43
C LEU A 185 69.36 12.56 -4.20
N GLU A 186 69.10 13.82 -3.91
CA GLU A 186 67.76 14.38 -3.73
C GLU A 186 66.95 14.31 -5.05
N ALA A 187 67.57 14.69 -6.17
CA ALA A 187 66.96 14.56 -7.50
C ALA A 187 66.68 13.09 -7.88
N GLN A 188 67.48 12.12 -7.39
CA GLN A 188 67.19 10.70 -7.60
C GLN A 188 66.04 10.19 -6.73
N LEU A 189 65.90 10.68 -5.50
CA LEU A 189 64.75 10.38 -4.63
C LEU A 189 63.47 10.98 -5.20
N GLU A 190 63.52 12.22 -5.67
CA GLU A 190 62.40 12.90 -6.31
C GLU A 190 61.97 12.17 -7.59
N ARG A 191 62.91 11.67 -8.40
CA ARG A 191 62.61 10.82 -9.57
C ARG A 191 61.93 9.50 -9.19
N ARG A 192 62.39 8.84 -8.11
CA ARG A 192 61.76 7.60 -7.60
C ARG A 192 60.40 7.86 -6.96
N GLU A 193 60.19 9.04 -6.38
CA GLU A 193 58.89 9.44 -5.83
C GLU A 193 57.91 9.77 -6.94
N ALA A 194 58.32 10.57 -7.93
CA ALA A 194 57.53 10.87 -9.10
C ALA A 194 57.16 9.63 -9.93
N GLU A 195 58.04 8.62 -9.99
CA GLU A 195 57.74 7.34 -10.63
C GLU A 195 56.66 6.56 -9.87
N ARG A 196 56.75 6.49 -8.52
CA ARG A 196 55.73 5.86 -7.67
C ARG A 196 54.40 6.61 -7.68
N GLU A 197 54.44 7.95 -7.75
CA GLU A 197 53.25 8.81 -7.90
C GLU A 197 52.55 8.55 -9.23
N ASN A 198 53.31 8.57 -10.33
CA ASN A 198 52.78 8.28 -11.67
C ASN A 198 52.23 6.85 -11.76
N GLU A 199 52.86 5.87 -11.11
CA GLU A 199 52.34 4.51 -11.07
C GLU A 199 51.02 4.41 -10.30
N ARG A 200 50.90 5.10 -9.15
CA ARG A 200 49.64 5.19 -8.41
C ARG A 200 48.55 5.83 -9.25
N GLN A 201 48.87 6.94 -9.92
CA GLN A 201 47.91 7.67 -10.75
C GLN A 201 47.47 6.86 -11.96
N ARG A 202 48.35 6.03 -12.55
CA ARG A 202 47.96 5.08 -13.62
C ARG A 202 47.00 4.01 -13.10
N ARG A 203 47.25 3.46 -11.91
CA ARG A 203 46.35 2.47 -11.30
C ARG A 203 44.99 3.08 -10.97
N GLU A 204 44.99 4.30 -10.44
CA GLU A 204 43.77 5.06 -10.13
C GLU A 204 42.96 5.37 -11.38
N ASN A 205 43.57 5.89 -12.44
CA ASN A 205 42.90 6.17 -13.72
C ASN A 205 42.29 4.91 -14.37
N VAL A 206 42.93 3.74 -14.21
CA VAL A 206 42.37 2.46 -14.70
C VAL A 206 41.14 2.06 -13.89
N MET A 207 41.22 2.17 -12.56
CA MET A 207 40.10 1.89 -11.66
C MET A 207 38.94 2.87 -11.86
N GLU A 208 39.22 4.13 -12.11
CA GLU A 208 38.23 5.17 -12.39
C GLU A 208 37.49 4.90 -13.70
N ARG A 209 38.22 4.59 -14.78
CA ARG A 209 37.61 4.20 -16.06
C ARG A 209 36.74 2.95 -15.94
N GLU A 210 37.16 1.97 -15.15
CA GLU A 210 36.37 0.76 -14.91
C GLU A 210 35.11 1.05 -14.07
N LYS A 211 35.22 1.89 -13.03
CA LYS A 211 34.07 2.36 -12.24
C LYS A 211 33.08 3.12 -13.11
N GLU A 212 33.57 3.98 -13.99
CA GLU A 212 32.73 4.75 -14.91
C GLU A 212 32.03 3.84 -15.92
N ARG A 213 32.73 2.84 -16.47
CA ARG A 213 32.11 1.82 -17.33
C ARG A 213 30.98 1.08 -16.61
N ARG A 214 31.23 0.62 -15.38
CA ARG A 214 30.22 -0.05 -14.54
C ARG A 214 29.07 0.87 -14.15
N ARG A 215 29.30 2.19 -14.02
CA ARG A 215 28.24 3.18 -13.79
C ARG A 215 27.36 3.32 -15.03
N ARG A 216 27.96 3.51 -16.20
CA ARG A 216 27.21 3.62 -17.48
C ARG A 216 26.40 2.36 -17.78
N GLU A 217 26.99 1.18 -17.58
CA GLU A 217 26.28 -0.11 -17.74
C GLU A 217 25.09 -0.21 -16.78
N ARG A 218 25.21 0.26 -15.53
CA ARG A 218 24.09 0.28 -14.58
C ARG A 218 23.00 1.27 -14.98
N GLU A 219 23.36 2.47 -15.39
CA GLU A 219 22.41 3.50 -15.86
C GLU A 219 21.65 3.03 -17.11
N GLU A 220 22.31 2.27 -18.00
CA GLU A 220 21.67 1.69 -19.17
C GLU A 220 20.71 0.54 -18.82
N MET A 221 21.13 -0.36 -17.92
CA MET A 221 20.28 -1.44 -17.42
C MET A 221 19.08 -0.91 -16.60
N GLU A 222 19.26 0.19 -15.88
CA GLU A 222 18.19 0.87 -15.14
C GLU A 222 17.17 1.49 -16.10
N ARG A 223 17.64 2.22 -17.12
CA ARG A 223 16.77 2.77 -18.17
C ARG A 223 15.99 1.69 -18.91
N GLU A 224 16.65 0.58 -19.28
CA GLU A 224 15.98 -0.55 -19.93
C GLU A 224 14.95 -1.21 -18.98
N SER A 225 15.26 -1.30 -17.69
CA SER A 225 14.32 -1.82 -16.68
C SER A 225 13.12 -0.90 -16.49
N GLU A 226 13.33 0.41 -16.46
CA GLU A 226 12.28 1.43 -16.38
C GLU A 226 11.36 1.38 -17.60
N GLU A 227 11.90 1.26 -18.81
CA GLU A 227 11.10 1.10 -20.04
C GLU A 227 10.26 -0.19 -20.01
N ARG A 228 10.86 -1.31 -19.61
CA ARG A 228 10.13 -2.58 -19.44
C ARG A 228 9.05 -2.48 -18.36
N GLU A 229 9.27 -1.69 -17.32
CA GLU A 229 8.28 -1.45 -16.29
C GLU A 229 7.14 -0.54 -16.76
N MET A 230 7.46 0.53 -17.50
CA MET A 230 6.49 1.40 -18.16
C MET A 230 5.59 0.61 -19.09
N MET A 231 6.15 -0.28 -19.92
CA MET A 231 5.36 -1.17 -20.79
C MET A 231 4.42 -2.08 -19.99
N ARG A 232 4.87 -2.63 -18.85
CA ARG A 232 4.00 -3.44 -17.98
C ARG A 232 2.88 -2.61 -17.37
N ARG A 233 3.16 -1.37 -16.93
CA ARG A 233 2.17 -0.46 -16.36
C ARG A 233 1.14 -0.06 -17.42
N GLU A 234 1.58 0.25 -18.63
CA GLU A 234 0.71 0.59 -19.75
C GLU A 234 -0.18 -0.59 -20.15
N GLU A 235 0.37 -1.81 -20.21
CA GLU A 235 -0.41 -3.01 -20.51
C GLU A 235 -1.51 -3.26 -19.44
N VAL A 236 -1.22 -3.00 -18.17
CA VAL A 236 -2.21 -3.08 -17.08
C VAL A 236 -3.33 -2.04 -17.30
N LEU A 237 -2.98 -0.80 -17.61
CA LEU A 237 -3.96 0.26 -17.87
C LEU A 237 -4.84 -0.05 -19.10
N VAL A 238 -4.28 -0.66 -20.14
CA VAL A 238 -5.06 -1.11 -21.31
C VAL A 238 -6.05 -2.20 -20.91
N ARG A 239 -5.59 -3.23 -20.18
CA ARG A 239 -6.49 -4.30 -19.72
C ARG A 239 -7.58 -3.81 -18.77
N GLU A 240 -7.28 -2.81 -17.95
CA GLU A 240 -8.24 -2.17 -17.05
C GLU A 240 -9.33 -1.44 -17.84
N ARG A 241 -8.95 -0.59 -18.80
CA ARG A 241 -9.89 0.08 -19.72
C ARG A 241 -10.76 -0.92 -20.47
N GLU A 242 -10.16 -1.97 -21.05
CA GLU A 242 -10.92 -3.03 -21.73
C GLU A 242 -11.89 -3.77 -20.80
N TRP A 243 -11.53 -3.92 -19.52
CA TRP A 243 -12.40 -4.54 -18.53
C TRP A 243 -13.56 -3.61 -18.16
N GLU A 244 -13.31 -2.33 -17.98
CA GLU A 244 -14.33 -1.31 -17.73
C GLU A 244 -15.33 -1.22 -18.88
N GLU A 245 -14.86 -1.15 -20.13
CA GLU A 245 -15.72 -1.14 -21.32
C GLU A 245 -16.60 -2.41 -21.40
N ARG A 246 -16.03 -3.57 -21.09
CA ARG A 246 -16.80 -4.83 -21.04
C ARG A 246 -17.87 -4.80 -19.95
N MET A 247 -17.58 -4.20 -18.80
CA MET A 247 -18.54 -4.08 -17.71
C MET A 247 -19.61 -3.03 -17.99
N GLU A 248 -19.25 -1.93 -18.65
CA GLU A 248 -20.18 -0.92 -19.13
C GLU A 248 -21.15 -1.49 -20.15
N ARG A 249 -20.66 -2.22 -21.16
CA ARG A 249 -21.53 -2.90 -22.12
C ARG A 249 -22.51 -3.86 -21.45
N LYS A 250 -22.06 -4.62 -20.43
CA LYS A 250 -22.97 -5.46 -19.63
C LYS A 250 -24.00 -4.64 -18.86
N ARG A 251 -23.62 -3.49 -18.30
CA ARG A 251 -24.55 -2.57 -17.61
C ARG A 251 -25.58 -1.99 -18.59
N GLU A 252 -25.17 -1.58 -19.78
CA GLU A 252 -26.07 -1.10 -20.83
C GLU A 252 -27.02 -2.19 -21.32
N GLU A 253 -26.51 -3.40 -21.58
CA GLU A 253 -27.33 -4.55 -21.97
C GLU A 253 -28.36 -4.89 -20.88
N TRP A 254 -27.96 -4.88 -19.61
CA TRP A 254 -28.89 -5.09 -18.48
C TRP A 254 -29.92 -3.97 -18.38
N LYS A 255 -29.50 -2.70 -18.50
CA LYS A 255 -30.39 -1.55 -18.50
C LYS A 255 -31.42 -1.64 -19.62
N LYS A 256 -30.98 -1.97 -20.84
CA LYS A 256 -31.87 -2.17 -21.99
C LYS A 256 -32.89 -3.28 -21.73
N ARG A 257 -32.48 -4.40 -21.12
CA ARG A 257 -33.41 -5.49 -20.74
C ARG A 257 -34.43 -5.04 -19.70
N MET A 258 -34.01 -4.25 -18.72
CA MET A 258 -34.91 -3.70 -17.71
C MET A 258 -35.90 -2.70 -18.32
N ASP A 259 -35.43 -1.79 -19.17
CA ASP A 259 -36.28 -0.83 -19.88
C ASP A 259 -37.30 -1.54 -20.79
N GLU A 260 -36.88 -2.61 -21.47
CA GLU A 260 -37.78 -3.43 -22.28
C GLU A 260 -38.83 -4.14 -21.42
N MET A 261 -38.44 -4.74 -20.29
CA MET A 261 -39.38 -5.37 -19.36
C MET A 261 -40.39 -4.37 -18.78
N LEU A 262 -39.91 -3.20 -18.36
CA LEU A 262 -40.75 -2.12 -17.83
C LEU A 262 -41.73 -1.58 -18.88
N SER A 263 -41.28 -1.43 -20.13
CA SER A 263 -42.13 -1.01 -21.23
C SER A 263 -43.24 -2.02 -21.51
N ARG A 264 -42.91 -3.33 -21.54
CA ARG A 264 -43.91 -4.41 -21.68
C ARG A 264 -44.92 -4.38 -20.54
N HIS A 265 -44.46 -4.30 -19.29
CA HIS A 265 -45.34 -4.24 -18.13
C HIS A 265 -46.27 -3.02 -18.19
N ARG A 266 -45.75 -1.85 -18.59
CA ARG A 266 -46.54 -0.63 -18.76
C ARG A 266 -47.62 -0.80 -19.84
N ALA A 267 -47.30 -1.45 -20.95
CA ALA A 267 -48.25 -1.72 -22.02
C ALA A 267 -49.35 -2.72 -21.60
N GLU A 268 -48.98 -3.79 -20.88
CA GLU A 268 -49.93 -4.76 -20.32
C GLU A 268 -50.88 -4.09 -19.33
N MET A 269 -50.35 -3.24 -18.44
CA MET A 269 -51.16 -2.46 -17.50
C MET A 269 -52.10 -1.50 -18.21
N GLY A 270 -51.65 -0.84 -19.28
CA GLY A 270 -52.50 0.01 -20.12
C GLY A 270 -53.64 -0.77 -20.79
N GLN A 271 -53.36 -1.97 -21.30
CA GLN A 271 -54.40 -2.85 -21.84
C GLN A 271 -55.39 -3.31 -20.77
N MET A 272 -54.91 -3.66 -19.58
CA MET A 272 -55.76 -4.07 -18.46
C MET A 272 -56.68 -2.94 -18.01
N GLN A 273 -56.15 -1.71 -17.90
CA GLN A 273 -56.96 -0.52 -17.61
C GLN A 273 -58.01 -0.26 -18.70
N ALA A 274 -57.65 -0.42 -19.98
CA ALA A 274 -58.60 -0.27 -21.09
C ALA A 274 -59.72 -1.32 -21.05
N ARG A 275 -59.40 -2.58 -20.73
CA ARG A 275 -60.40 -3.65 -20.53
C ARG A 275 -61.32 -3.32 -19.37
N MET A 276 -60.77 -2.93 -18.22
CA MET A 276 -61.54 -2.55 -17.04
C MET A 276 -62.48 -1.37 -17.31
N LEU A 277 -62.03 -0.34 -18.02
CA LEU A 277 -62.87 0.78 -18.44
C LEU A 277 -63.98 0.34 -19.41
N HIS A 278 -63.68 -0.53 -20.36
CA HIS A 278 -64.66 -1.07 -21.29
C HIS A 278 -65.72 -1.95 -20.59
N GLU A 279 -65.30 -2.78 -19.63
CA GLU A 279 -66.19 -3.58 -18.78
C GLU A 279 -67.12 -2.67 -17.96
N GLN A 280 -66.58 -1.61 -17.34
CA GLN A 280 -67.37 -0.61 -16.62
C GLN A 280 -68.42 0.05 -17.54
N GLN A 281 -68.02 0.49 -18.74
CA GLN A 281 -68.96 1.10 -19.71
C GLN A 281 -70.03 0.11 -20.18
N THR A 282 -69.69 -1.15 -20.36
CA THR A 282 -70.63 -2.20 -20.76
C THR A 282 -71.65 -2.48 -19.66
N LEU A 283 -71.20 -2.60 -18.40
CA LEU A 283 -72.08 -2.77 -17.24
C LEU A 283 -72.99 -1.57 -17.04
N VAL A 284 -72.47 -0.35 -17.19
CA VAL A 284 -73.27 0.88 -17.13
C VAL A 284 -74.29 0.91 -18.26
N GLY A 285 -73.92 0.52 -19.49
CA GLY A 285 -74.83 0.43 -20.63
C GLY A 285 -75.95 -0.60 -20.41
N GLN A 286 -75.63 -1.78 -19.86
CA GLN A 286 -76.63 -2.79 -19.48
C GLN A 286 -77.57 -2.28 -18.38
N PHE A 287 -77.04 -1.60 -17.37
CA PHE A 287 -77.82 -1.03 -16.28
C PHE A 287 -78.77 0.07 -16.80
N ILE A 288 -78.28 0.99 -17.63
CA ILE A 288 -79.11 2.01 -18.28
C ILE A 288 -80.18 1.34 -19.15
N GLY A 289 -79.84 0.33 -19.94
CA GLY A 289 -80.82 -0.40 -20.76
C GLY A 289 -81.93 -1.07 -19.94
N LEU A 290 -81.58 -1.72 -18.83
CA LEU A 290 -82.54 -2.33 -17.90
C LEU A 290 -83.42 -1.27 -17.23
N VAL A 291 -82.84 -0.17 -16.76
CA VAL A 291 -83.58 0.94 -16.14
C VAL A 291 -84.47 1.64 -17.16
N SER A 292 -84.04 1.80 -18.41
CA SER A 292 -84.85 2.36 -19.50
C SER A 292 -85.98 1.43 -19.93
N GLN A 293 -85.80 0.10 -19.90
CA GLN A 293 -86.90 -0.86 -20.12
C GLN A 293 -87.89 -0.84 -18.95
N TRP A 294 -87.41 -0.71 -17.72
CA TRP A 294 -88.24 -0.58 -16.53
C TRP A 294 -89.03 0.75 -16.54
N ALA A 295 -88.40 1.85 -16.95
CA ALA A 295 -89.03 3.16 -17.09
C ALA A 295 -89.94 3.26 -18.34
N GLY A 296 -89.61 2.55 -19.42
CA GLY A 296 -90.39 2.50 -20.67
C GLY A 296 -91.59 1.55 -20.63
N GLY A 297 -91.71 0.73 -19.59
CA GLY A 297 -92.91 -0.08 -19.31
C GLY A 297 -94.08 0.70 -18.70
N LEU A 298 -93.88 1.98 -18.39
CA LEU A 298 -94.90 2.86 -17.82
C LEU A 298 -94.78 4.25 -18.46
N THR A 299 -95.27 4.44 -19.68
CA THR A 299 -95.97 5.67 -20.13
C THR A 299 -96.26 5.61 -21.63
N ASP A 300 -97.53 5.38 -21.96
CA ASP A 300 -98.13 5.86 -23.21
C ASP A 300 -98.67 7.29 -22.94
N HIS A 301 -98.66 8.11 -23.98
CA HIS A 301 -99.21 9.47 -24.11
C HIS A 301 -98.52 10.74 -23.52
N HIS A 302 -98.27 11.65 -24.49
CA HIS A 302 -98.09 13.12 -24.46
C HIS A 302 -96.67 13.73 -24.47
N THR A 303 -96.43 14.48 -25.54
CA THR A 303 -95.34 15.44 -25.82
C THR A 303 -95.58 16.80 -25.11
N PRO A 304 -94.70 17.82 -25.22
CA PRO A 304 -93.42 18.00 -24.50
C PRO A 304 -93.36 19.36 -23.75
N ASP A 305 -92.52 19.52 -22.71
CA ASP A 305 -92.12 20.87 -22.24
C ASP A 305 -90.68 20.88 -21.66
N PRO A 306 -89.85 21.91 -21.92
CA PRO A 306 -88.41 21.89 -21.77
C PRO A 306 -87.96 22.66 -20.52
N ARG A 307 -87.58 21.96 -19.45
CA ARG A 307 -86.76 22.55 -18.37
C ARG A 307 -85.74 21.52 -17.83
N ALA A 308 -84.48 21.84 -18.13
CA ALA A 308 -83.18 21.33 -17.71
C ALA A 308 -83.04 20.87 -16.22
N PRO A 309 -81.92 20.22 -15.77
CA PRO A 309 -80.59 20.23 -16.38
C PRO A 309 -79.77 18.93 -16.43
N VAL A 310 -78.81 18.96 -17.36
CA VAL A 310 -77.62 18.10 -17.44
C VAL A 310 -76.62 18.53 -16.37
N TYR A 311 -76.18 17.60 -15.53
CA TYR A 311 -74.97 17.75 -14.72
C TYR A 311 -74.24 16.41 -14.65
N LEU A 312 -73.14 16.28 -15.39
CA LEU A 312 -71.89 15.73 -14.86
C LEU A 312 -70.74 15.98 -15.83
N SER A 313 -69.92 16.99 -15.53
CA SER A 313 -68.55 17.08 -16.03
C SER A 313 -67.69 17.69 -14.92
N GLN A 314 -66.89 16.86 -14.25
CA GLN A 314 -65.71 17.28 -13.49
C GLN A 314 -64.90 16.05 -13.09
N MET A 315 -64.03 15.54 -13.97
CA MET A 315 -62.82 14.81 -13.57
C MET A 315 -61.68 15.12 -14.54
N MET A 316 -61.23 16.37 -14.52
CA MET A 316 -59.83 16.70 -14.78
C MET A 316 -59.31 17.40 -13.52
N VAL A 317 -58.53 16.68 -12.70
CA VAL A 317 -57.65 17.27 -11.69
C VAL A 317 -56.32 16.52 -11.73
N HIS A 318 -55.39 17.14 -12.46
CA HIS A 318 -53.95 17.29 -12.22
C HIS A 318 -53.22 16.16 -11.49
N GLY A 319 -52.39 15.43 -12.27
CA GLY A 319 -51.11 14.97 -11.77
C GLY A 319 -50.09 16.09 -11.90
N ASP A 320 -49.35 16.35 -10.81
CA ASP A 320 -47.98 16.79 -10.91
C ASP A 320 -47.19 16.19 -9.76
N ALA A 321 -46.15 15.44 -10.11
CA ALA A 321 -45.25 14.77 -9.21
C ALA A 321 -44.00 15.64 -9.11
N ARG A 322 -43.89 16.40 -8.02
CA ARG A 322 -42.65 17.07 -7.63
C ARG A 322 -42.23 16.53 -6.27
N VAL A 323 -41.43 15.47 -6.27
CA VAL A 323 -40.63 15.08 -5.10
C VAL A 323 -39.31 15.83 -5.22
N GLU A 324 -39.29 16.99 -4.58
CA GLU A 324 -38.08 17.70 -4.21
C GLU A 324 -37.35 16.84 -3.18
N GLY A 325 -36.05 16.64 -3.40
CA GLY A 325 -35.19 16.00 -2.42
C GLY A 325 -35.13 16.85 -1.17
N ASP A 326 -35.32 16.21 -0.02
CA ASP A 326 -34.76 16.73 1.20
C ASP A 326 -34.22 15.61 2.08
N ASN A 327 -33.08 15.95 2.65
CA ASN A 327 -32.11 15.14 3.35
C ASN A 327 -32.45 15.18 4.85
N GLN A 328 -32.58 14.02 5.52
CA GLN A 328 -32.51 13.81 6.97
C GLN A 328 -32.63 12.30 7.23
N GLU A 329 -31.57 11.60 7.62
CA GLU A 329 -31.03 11.48 8.99
C GLU A 329 -32.03 10.85 9.98
N ASP A 330 -31.53 9.80 10.65
CA ASP A 330 -32.02 9.12 11.85
C ASP A 330 -33.35 8.37 11.82
N GLN A 331 -33.27 7.04 11.89
CA GLN A 331 -33.58 6.34 13.14
C GLN A 331 -33.22 4.84 13.10
N PHE A 332 -32.50 4.45 14.15
CA PHE A 332 -32.25 3.09 14.61
C PHE A 332 -33.53 2.25 14.69
N ILE A 333 -33.43 0.97 14.32
CA ILE A 333 -34.30 -0.07 14.90
C ILE A 333 -33.40 -1.11 15.55
N VAL A 334 -33.35 -1.01 16.87
CA VAL A 334 -33.04 -2.08 17.82
C VAL A 334 -34.38 -2.52 18.41
N ASP A 335 -34.75 -3.78 18.22
CA ASP A 335 -35.21 -4.73 19.26
C ASP A 335 -35.94 -5.92 18.62
N GLY A 336 -35.56 -7.13 19.04
CA GLY A 336 -36.18 -8.40 18.69
C GLY A 336 -35.20 -9.56 18.68
#